data_AF-A0A7Y1MJX5-F1
#
_entry.id   AF-A0A7Y1MJX5-F1
#
_cell.length_a   1.000
_cell.length_b   1.000
_cell.length_c   1.000
_cell.angle_alpha   90.00
_cell.angle_beta   90.00
_cell.angle_gamma   90.00
#
_symmetry.space_group_name_H-M   'P 1'
#
loop_
_entity.id
_entity.type
_entity.pdbx_description
1 polymer ?
#
loop_
_entity_poly.entity_id
_entity_poly.type
_entity_poly.pdbx_seq_one_letter_code
_entity_poly.pdbx_strand_id
1 'polypeptide(L)'
;MSEEQQLAILPAKEVALAVFSAPNGLDPYLQSVREEIDKFNASAPDVKTKKGQDAYRSIAYSLAGSKTKLDSLGKELVAELKDVPKKIDAERKRVRELLSAWQEEVRKPLTEWEAAEQARKDRHVDAVQAIADFALDLSDVTAAVLLESIVSVEAMKMGEHWEEFEADAARTKDQVLDKLRATLAARQKYETEQAELVRLRAETEAQAQRERDAKIAREAEERARREAEQRAQAERDAAAKREAEAKAAADRRELELKLAAEQSERAAAQAARDKIESEQRAAQQKIEDEQRHKQAMAQAEADRVAAEQRAEQERIDSERRQAEAAERARLAEIARANAAADEINRQAAAREADKAHKAKINRAALDAFIAGGMPVECAKQAVTLIAQRKIPAIAITY
;
A
#
# COMPACT_ATOMS: atom_id res chain seq x y z
N MET A 1 84.14 -104.59 -49.95
CA MET A 1 83.31 -103.54 -49.35
C MET A 1 82.73 -104.14 -48.08
N SER A 2 83.50 -104.08 -46.99
CA SER A 2 83.06 -104.54 -45.67
C SER A 2 82.09 -103.51 -45.13
N GLU A 3 80.96 -103.97 -44.63
CA GLU A 3 80.08 -103.18 -43.78
C GLU A 3 80.93 -102.46 -42.71
N GLU A 4 80.58 -101.20 -42.54
CA GLU A 4 81.28 -100.23 -41.73
C GLU A 4 81.46 -100.75 -40.30
N GLN A 5 82.70 -101.02 -39.91
CA GLN A 5 83.10 -101.04 -38.50
C GLN A 5 82.97 -99.60 -37.97
N GLN A 6 81.73 -99.16 -37.78
CA GLN A 6 81.44 -97.96 -37.01
C GLN A 6 81.76 -98.30 -35.57
N LEU A 7 82.67 -97.54 -34.96
CA LEU A 7 82.93 -97.63 -33.54
C LEU A 7 81.59 -97.46 -32.79
N ALA A 8 81.25 -98.39 -31.90
CA ALA A 8 80.00 -98.35 -31.14
C ALA A 8 80.09 -97.32 -30.00
N ILE A 9 79.89 -96.03 -30.33
CA ILE A 9 80.20 -94.89 -29.44
C ILE A 9 78.96 -94.23 -28.83
N LEU A 10 77.76 -94.55 -29.32
CA LEU A 10 76.57 -93.82 -28.89
C LEU A 10 75.95 -94.44 -27.64
N PRO A 11 75.66 -93.64 -26.60
CA PRO A 11 74.77 -94.10 -25.53
C PRO A 11 73.39 -94.44 -26.12
N ALA A 12 72.76 -95.49 -25.59
CA ALA A 12 71.38 -95.81 -25.95
C ALA A 12 70.46 -94.63 -25.59
N LYS A 13 69.41 -94.40 -26.37
CA LYS A 13 68.55 -93.20 -26.24
C LYS A 13 67.96 -93.07 -24.83
N GLU A 14 67.66 -94.20 -24.20
CA GLU A 14 67.09 -94.32 -22.86
C GLU A 14 68.03 -93.84 -21.74
N VAL A 15 69.35 -93.98 -21.94
CA VAL A 15 70.38 -93.57 -20.97
C VAL A 15 71.09 -92.28 -21.37
N ALA A 16 70.86 -91.79 -22.60
CA ALA A 16 71.57 -90.66 -23.16
C ALA A 16 71.40 -89.39 -22.30
N LEU A 17 70.21 -89.08 -21.79
CA LEU A 17 70.01 -87.94 -20.89
C LEU A 17 70.90 -88.02 -19.65
N ALA A 18 70.98 -89.19 -19.00
CA ALA A 18 71.80 -89.39 -17.81
C ALA A 18 73.30 -89.27 -18.14
N VAL A 19 73.73 -89.82 -19.28
CA VAL A 19 75.10 -89.78 -19.77
C VAL A 19 75.55 -88.35 -20.11
N PHE A 20 74.72 -87.57 -20.81
CA PHE A 20 75.03 -86.18 -21.20
C PHE A 20 74.91 -85.17 -20.05
N SER A 21 74.19 -85.50 -18.98
CA SER A 21 74.03 -84.63 -17.81
C SER A 21 75.02 -84.90 -16.68
N ALA A 22 75.66 -86.07 -16.67
CA ALA A 22 76.67 -86.42 -15.68
C ALA A 22 78.03 -85.73 -15.96
N PRO A 23 78.76 -85.29 -14.92
CA PRO A 23 80.15 -84.85 -15.08
C PRO A 23 80.98 -85.96 -15.74
N ASN A 24 81.54 -85.66 -16.91
CA ASN A 24 82.32 -86.61 -17.71
C ASN A 24 81.58 -87.92 -18.04
N GLY A 25 80.24 -87.91 -18.17
CA GLY A 25 79.45 -89.13 -18.36
C GLY A 25 79.74 -89.88 -19.68
N LEU A 26 80.37 -89.21 -20.65
CA LEU A 26 80.79 -89.81 -21.91
C LEU A 26 82.14 -90.55 -21.83
N ASP A 27 82.87 -90.44 -20.71
CA ASP A 27 84.18 -91.04 -20.54
C ASP A 27 84.24 -92.54 -20.86
N PRO A 28 83.26 -93.40 -20.45
CA PRO A 28 83.29 -94.82 -20.81
C PRO A 28 83.24 -95.05 -22.32
N TYR A 29 82.47 -94.24 -23.04
CA TYR A 29 82.37 -94.30 -24.50
C TYR A 29 83.66 -93.81 -25.15
N LEU A 30 84.20 -92.68 -24.67
CA LEU A 30 85.49 -92.14 -25.13
C LEU A 30 86.67 -93.07 -24.84
N GLN A 31 86.63 -93.82 -23.73
CA GLN A 31 87.62 -94.83 -23.40
C GLN A 31 87.57 -96.00 -24.38
N SER A 32 86.37 -96.49 -24.75
CA SER A 32 86.22 -97.52 -25.80
C SER A 32 86.82 -97.04 -27.13
N VAL A 33 86.61 -95.78 -27.50
CA VAL A 33 87.24 -95.19 -28.69
C VAL A 33 88.75 -95.19 -28.57
N ARG A 34 89.27 -94.83 -27.41
CA ARG A 34 90.70 -94.77 -27.17
C ARG A 34 91.35 -96.15 -27.28
N GLU A 35 90.73 -97.17 -26.71
CA GLU A 35 91.20 -98.55 -26.81
C GLU A 35 91.25 -99.05 -28.26
N GLU A 36 90.28 -98.68 -29.09
CA GLU A 36 90.29 -99.01 -30.52
C GLU A 36 91.38 -98.27 -31.30
N ILE A 37 91.62 -96.99 -30.99
CA ILE A 37 92.75 -96.23 -31.54
C ILE A 37 94.08 -96.86 -31.12
N ASP A 38 94.23 -97.26 -29.86
CA ASP A 38 95.46 -97.84 -29.35
C ASP A 38 95.72 -99.23 -29.99
N LYS A 39 94.68 -100.04 -30.21
CA LYS A 39 94.77 -101.30 -31.00
C LYS A 39 95.21 -101.05 -32.44
N PHE A 40 94.64 -100.05 -33.10
CA PHE A 40 95.02 -99.65 -34.45
C PHE A 40 96.50 -99.23 -34.50
N ASN A 41 96.93 -98.39 -33.55
CA ASN A 41 98.31 -97.91 -33.44
C ASN A 41 99.31 -99.04 -33.11
N ALA A 42 98.94 -100.03 -32.31
CA ALA A 42 99.80 -101.16 -31.97
C ALA A 42 100.17 -102.01 -33.21
N SER A 43 99.26 -102.10 -34.18
CA SER A 43 99.49 -102.78 -35.46
C SER A 43 99.99 -101.87 -36.59
N ALA A 44 100.27 -100.59 -36.27
CA ALA A 44 100.54 -99.46 -37.16
C ALA A 44 100.77 -99.84 -38.64
N PRO A 45 99.73 -99.76 -39.49
CA PRO A 45 99.86 -100.04 -40.91
C PRO A 45 100.90 -99.12 -41.57
N ASP A 46 101.66 -99.63 -42.55
CA ASP A 46 102.67 -98.82 -43.24
C ASP A 46 102.03 -97.73 -44.12
N VAL A 47 102.20 -96.47 -43.71
CA VAL A 47 101.68 -95.26 -44.37
C VAL A 47 102.24 -95.02 -45.77
N LYS A 48 103.36 -95.68 -46.13
CA LYS A 48 103.90 -95.60 -47.50
C LYS A 48 103.13 -96.47 -48.49
N THR A 49 102.29 -97.39 -48.00
CA THR A 49 101.45 -98.25 -48.83
C THR A 49 100.04 -97.68 -48.98
N LYS A 50 99.41 -97.88 -50.16
CA LYS A 50 98.01 -97.49 -50.38
C LYS A 50 97.07 -98.11 -49.33
N LYS A 51 97.28 -99.39 -49.02
CA LYS A 51 96.51 -100.14 -48.01
C LYS A 51 96.63 -99.53 -46.61
N GLY A 52 97.84 -99.13 -46.19
CA GLY A 52 98.04 -98.47 -44.91
C GLY A 52 97.38 -97.09 -44.86
N GLN A 53 97.54 -96.27 -45.91
CA GLN A 53 96.86 -94.96 -46.02
C GLN A 53 95.33 -95.08 -45.95
N ASP A 54 94.74 -96.07 -46.63
CA ASP A 54 93.30 -96.32 -46.59
C ASP A 54 92.82 -96.72 -45.19
N ALA A 55 93.64 -97.47 -44.44
CA ALA A 55 93.33 -97.81 -43.05
C ALA A 55 93.32 -96.58 -42.12
N TYR A 56 94.30 -95.67 -42.26
CA TYR A 56 94.29 -94.38 -41.53
C TYR A 56 93.10 -93.49 -41.91
N ARG A 57 92.74 -93.41 -43.20
CA ARG A 57 91.55 -92.67 -43.65
C ARG A 57 90.27 -93.25 -43.04
N SER A 58 90.16 -94.58 -42.98
CA SER A 58 88.98 -95.27 -42.46
C SER A 58 88.77 -95.02 -40.97
N ILE A 59 89.80 -95.16 -40.14
CA ILE A 59 89.66 -94.88 -38.69
C ILE A 59 89.37 -93.40 -38.43
N ALA A 60 90.02 -92.48 -39.16
CA ALA A 60 89.75 -91.05 -39.05
C ALA A 60 88.30 -90.70 -39.46
N TYR A 61 87.77 -91.34 -40.50
CA TYR A 61 86.39 -91.17 -40.94
C TYR A 61 85.40 -91.69 -39.88
N SER A 62 85.67 -92.85 -39.28
CA SER A 62 84.85 -93.42 -38.21
C SER A 62 84.81 -92.51 -36.97
N LEU A 63 85.94 -91.91 -36.59
CA LEU A 63 86.02 -90.90 -35.53
C LEU A 63 85.20 -89.64 -35.86
N ALA A 64 85.32 -89.12 -37.08
CA ALA A 64 84.55 -87.97 -37.54
C ALA A 64 83.03 -88.23 -37.53
N GLY A 65 82.60 -89.41 -37.99
CA GLY A 65 81.20 -89.83 -37.96
C GLY A 65 80.67 -89.93 -36.54
N SER A 66 81.46 -90.48 -35.63
CA SER A 66 81.07 -90.68 -34.23
C SER A 66 80.96 -89.37 -33.46
N LYS A 67 81.88 -88.42 -33.71
CA LYS A 67 81.77 -87.04 -33.22
C LYS A 67 80.45 -86.41 -33.66
N THR A 68 80.12 -86.49 -34.95
CA THR A 68 78.90 -85.89 -35.51
C THR A 68 77.64 -86.49 -34.92
N LYS A 69 77.58 -87.82 -34.77
CA LYS A 69 76.41 -88.49 -34.17
C LYS A 69 76.24 -88.13 -32.70
N LEU A 70 77.34 -88.05 -31.95
CA LEU A 70 77.29 -87.68 -30.53
C LEU A 70 76.83 -86.23 -30.33
N ASP A 71 77.33 -85.29 -31.13
CA ASP A 71 76.87 -83.90 -31.14
C ASP A 71 75.39 -83.79 -31.54
N SER A 72 74.95 -84.55 -32.54
CA SER A 72 73.55 -84.56 -32.98
C SER A 72 72.63 -85.10 -31.89
N LEU A 73 73.00 -86.20 -31.23
CA LEU A 73 72.24 -86.77 -30.10
C LEU A 73 72.12 -85.78 -28.93
N GLY A 74 73.21 -85.08 -28.59
CA GLY A 74 73.19 -84.03 -27.57
C GLY A 74 72.28 -82.85 -27.96
N LYS A 75 72.30 -82.42 -29.23
CA LYS A 75 71.41 -81.37 -29.75
C LYS A 75 69.95 -81.76 -29.70
N GLU A 76 69.62 -83.00 -30.10
CA GLU A 76 68.26 -83.55 -30.02
C GLU A 76 67.76 -83.59 -28.57
N LEU A 77 68.56 -84.08 -27.62
CA LEU A 77 68.22 -84.08 -26.19
C LEU A 77 67.96 -82.67 -25.66
N VAL A 78 68.83 -81.70 -25.99
CA VAL A 78 68.64 -80.30 -25.58
C VAL A 78 67.38 -79.71 -26.20
N ALA A 79 67.05 -80.05 -27.46
CA ALA A 79 65.83 -79.61 -28.11
C ALA A 79 64.58 -80.20 -27.43
N GLU A 80 64.57 -81.51 -27.17
CA GLU A 80 63.47 -82.19 -26.45
C GLU A 80 63.29 -81.58 -25.05
N LEU A 81 64.38 -81.38 -24.28
CA LEU A 81 64.32 -80.77 -22.94
C LEU A 81 63.81 -79.33 -22.95
N LYS A 82 64.20 -78.52 -23.94
CA LYS A 82 63.73 -77.12 -24.08
C LYS A 82 62.26 -77.04 -24.49
N ASP A 83 61.72 -78.09 -25.09
CA ASP A 83 60.31 -78.17 -25.48
C ASP A 83 59.38 -78.53 -24.30
N VAL A 84 59.90 -79.24 -23.29
CA VAL A 84 59.13 -79.63 -22.09
C VAL A 84 58.52 -78.42 -21.36
N PRO A 85 59.25 -77.33 -21.03
CA PRO A 85 58.66 -76.14 -20.41
C PRO A 85 57.54 -75.51 -21.25
N LYS A 86 57.71 -75.46 -22.58
CA LYS A 86 56.67 -74.90 -23.48
C LYS A 86 55.38 -75.70 -23.41
N LYS A 87 55.48 -77.03 -23.42
CA LYS A 87 54.33 -77.95 -23.28
C LYS A 87 53.67 -77.81 -21.92
N ILE A 88 54.46 -77.71 -20.85
CA ILE A 88 53.95 -77.51 -19.49
C ILE A 88 53.18 -76.20 -19.39
N ASP A 89 53.71 -75.09 -19.89
CA ASP A 89 53.04 -73.79 -19.82
C ASP A 89 51.77 -73.74 -20.68
N ALA A 90 51.80 -74.34 -21.87
CA ALA A 90 50.61 -74.48 -22.71
C ALA A 90 49.51 -75.27 -22.00
N GLU A 91 49.85 -76.41 -21.38
CA GLU A 91 48.90 -77.23 -20.65
C GLU A 91 48.38 -76.53 -19.39
N ARG A 92 49.24 -75.85 -18.64
CA ARG A 92 48.84 -75.03 -17.48
C ARG A 92 47.86 -73.92 -17.88
N LYS A 93 48.08 -73.29 -19.04
CA LYS A 93 47.15 -72.29 -19.59
C LYS A 93 45.81 -72.93 -19.95
N ARG A 94 45.83 -74.03 -20.70
CA ARG A 94 44.64 -74.77 -21.09
C ARG A 94 43.79 -75.19 -19.89
N VAL A 95 44.44 -75.76 -18.86
CA VAL A 95 43.76 -76.19 -17.63
C VAL A 95 43.14 -75.01 -16.90
N ARG A 96 43.86 -73.89 -16.75
CA ARG A 96 43.31 -72.68 -16.12
C ARG A 96 42.08 -72.17 -16.88
N GLU A 97 42.16 -72.06 -18.20
CA GLU A 97 41.04 -71.57 -19.03
C GLU A 97 39.83 -72.50 -18.94
N LEU A 98 40.03 -73.82 -18.98
CA LEU A 98 38.96 -74.80 -18.82
C LEU A 98 38.33 -74.76 -17.43
N LEU A 99 39.14 -74.71 -16.37
CA LEU A 99 38.62 -74.64 -15.00
C LEU A 99 37.83 -73.36 -14.76
N SER A 100 38.27 -72.22 -15.31
CA SER A 100 37.50 -70.97 -15.25
C SER A 100 36.18 -71.06 -16.03
N ALA A 101 36.18 -71.64 -17.23
CA ALA A 101 34.95 -71.85 -18.00
C ALA A 101 33.96 -72.76 -17.27
N TRP A 102 34.42 -73.87 -16.69
CA TRP A 102 33.57 -74.77 -15.91
C TRP A 102 33.09 -74.13 -14.61
N GLN A 103 33.91 -73.32 -13.94
CA GLN A 103 33.49 -72.56 -12.77
C GLN A 103 32.34 -71.61 -13.13
N GLU A 104 32.44 -70.90 -14.26
CA GLU A 104 31.38 -70.02 -14.76
C GLU A 104 30.12 -70.81 -15.11
N GLU A 105 30.25 -71.92 -15.84
CA GLU A 105 29.15 -72.81 -16.19
C GLU A 105 28.40 -73.33 -14.96
N VAL A 106 29.12 -73.79 -13.94
CA VAL A 106 28.55 -74.27 -12.67
C VAL A 106 27.89 -73.13 -11.89
N ARG A 107 28.45 -71.92 -11.93
CA ARG A 107 27.91 -70.76 -11.20
C ARG A 107 26.74 -70.10 -11.92
N LYS A 108 26.63 -70.25 -13.24
CA LYS A 108 25.65 -69.56 -14.08
C LYS A 108 24.20 -69.73 -13.62
N PRO A 109 23.69 -70.95 -13.29
CA PRO A 109 22.30 -71.11 -12.82
C PRO A 109 22.03 -70.34 -11.53
N LEU A 110 22.99 -70.29 -10.60
CA LEU A 110 22.85 -69.51 -9.36
C LEU A 110 22.86 -68.01 -9.64
N THR A 111 23.70 -67.54 -10.56
CA THR A 111 23.76 -66.12 -10.94
C THR A 111 22.45 -65.67 -11.60
N GLU A 112 21.91 -66.49 -12.51
CA GLU A 112 20.63 -66.22 -13.17
C GLU A 112 19.48 -66.21 -12.17
N TRP A 113 19.46 -67.14 -11.22
CA TRP A 113 18.46 -67.17 -10.15
C TRP A 113 18.57 -65.96 -9.21
N GLU A 114 19.77 -65.60 -8.76
CA GLU A 114 20.00 -64.41 -7.91
C GLU A 114 19.54 -63.12 -8.61
N ALA A 115 19.84 -62.99 -9.92
CA ALA A 115 19.40 -61.86 -10.72
C ALA A 115 17.87 -61.83 -10.89
N ALA A 116 17.24 -62.98 -11.16
CA ALA A 116 15.79 -63.09 -11.29
C ALA A 116 15.08 -62.78 -9.96
N GLU A 117 15.65 -63.23 -8.83
CA GLU A 117 15.14 -63.00 -7.49
C GLU A 117 15.27 -61.53 -7.08
N GLN A 118 16.39 -60.88 -7.40
CA GLN A 118 16.54 -59.44 -7.20
C GLN A 118 15.54 -58.65 -8.05
N ALA A 119 15.41 -58.99 -9.34
CA ALA A 119 14.43 -58.35 -10.22
C ALA A 119 12.98 -58.57 -9.75
N ARG A 120 12.67 -59.73 -9.16
CA ARG A 120 11.36 -59.98 -8.52
C ARG A 120 11.12 -58.99 -7.37
N LYS A 121 12.08 -58.85 -6.46
CA LYS A 121 11.98 -57.92 -5.32
C LYS A 121 11.87 -56.47 -5.77
N ASP A 122 12.69 -56.05 -6.73
CA ASP A 122 12.67 -54.69 -7.26
C ASP A 122 11.30 -54.35 -7.86
N ARG A 123 10.69 -55.28 -8.62
CA ARG A 123 9.32 -55.09 -9.14
C ARG A 123 8.28 -54.88 -8.02
N HIS A 124 8.38 -55.59 -6.90
CA HIS A 124 7.47 -55.39 -5.78
C HIS A 124 7.70 -54.04 -5.10
N VAL A 125 8.96 -53.67 -4.86
CA VAL A 125 9.31 -52.36 -4.28
C VAL A 125 8.80 -51.22 -5.17
N ASP A 126 9.05 -51.30 -6.48
CA ASP A 126 8.56 -50.31 -7.45
C ASP A 126 7.03 -50.25 -7.48
N ALA A 127 6.35 -51.39 -7.39
CA ALA A 127 4.90 -51.44 -7.35
C ALA A 127 4.32 -50.84 -6.06
N VAL A 128 4.95 -51.05 -4.90
CA VAL A 128 4.57 -50.37 -3.64
C VAL A 128 4.81 -48.87 -3.76
N GLN A 129 5.93 -48.45 -4.34
CA GLN A 129 6.24 -47.04 -4.56
C GLN A 129 5.21 -46.39 -5.50
N ALA A 130 4.79 -47.08 -6.56
CA ALA A 130 3.74 -46.59 -7.46
C ALA A 130 2.39 -46.37 -6.75
N ILE A 131 2.08 -47.16 -5.71
CA ILE A 131 0.91 -46.91 -4.84
C ILE A 131 1.14 -45.62 -4.05
N ALA A 132 2.31 -45.46 -3.42
CA ALA A 132 2.65 -44.29 -2.62
C ALA A 132 2.60 -42.98 -3.43
N ASP A 133 3.00 -43.03 -4.70
CA ASP A 133 3.09 -41.86 -5.59
C ASP A 133 1.73 -41.19 -5.84
N PHE A 134 0.61 -41.92 -5.74
CA PHE A 134 -0.75 -41.34 -5.81
C PHE A 134 -1.00 -40.26 -4.76
N ALA A 135 -0.25 -40.27 -3.65
CA ALA A 135 -0.38 -39.29 -2.58
C ALA A 135 0.90 -38.45 -2.36
N LEU A 136 1.82 -38.44 -3.33
CA LEU A 136 3.08 -37.68 -3.22
C LEU A 136 2.84 -36.17 -3.19
N ASP A 137 2.14 -35.66 -4.21
CA ASP A 137 1.74 -34.26 -4.32
C ASP A 137 0.26 -34.18 -4.71
N LEU A 138 -0.53 -33.58 -3.81
CA LEU A 138 -1.97 -33.39 -3.98
C LEU A 138 -2.33 -31.91 -4.10
N SER A 139 -1.34 -31.04 -4.26
CA SER A 139 -1.58 -29.61 -4.50
C SER A 139 -2.29 -29.41 -5.83
N ASP A 140 -3.27 -28.50 -5.85
CA ASP A 140 -4.05 -28.12 -7.04
C ASP A 140 -4.82 -29.24 -7.76
N VAL A 141 -4.96 -30.41 -7.14
CA VAL A 141 -5.76 -31.52 -7.68
C VAL A 141 -7.25 -31.25 -7.47
N THR A 142 -8.05 -31.48 -8.51
CA THR A 142 -9.51 -31.31 -8.46
C THR A 142 -10.19 -32.49 -7.75
N ALA A 143 -11.40 -32.28 -7.21
CA ALA A 143 -12.18 -33.35 -6.59
C ALA A 143 -12.45 -34.53 -7.55
N ALA A 144 -12.63 -34.26 -8.85
CA ALA A 144 -12.83 -35.29 -9.87
C ALA A 144 -11.61 -36.20 -10.04
N VAL A 145 -10.40 -35.61 -10.11
CA VAL A 145 -9.15 -36.37 -10.23
C VAL A 145 -8.87 -37.17 -8.94
N LEU A 146 -9.15 -36.60 -7.76
CA LEU A 146 -9.01 -37.32 -6.49
C LEU A 146 -9.93 -38.56 -6.43
N LEU A 147 -11.16 -38.47 -6.94
CA LEU A 147 -12.07 -39.61 -7.03
C LEU A 147 -11.53 -40.70 -7.96
N GLU A 148 -11.00 -40.32 -9.13
CA GLU A 148 -10.39 -41.26 -10.07
C GLU A 148 -9.15 -41.97 -9.48
N SER A 149 -8.31 -41.21 -8.77
CA SER A 149 -7.16 -41.75 -8.03
C SER A 149 -7.59 -42.75 -6.96
N ILE A 150 -8.64 -42.43 -6.18
CA ILE A 150 -9.19 -43.35 -5.16
C ILE A 150 -9.66 -44.64 -5.81
N VAL A 151 -10.44 -44.56 -6.89
CA VAL A 151 -10.93 -45.74 -7.62
C VAL A 151 -9.77 -46.59 -8.14
N SER A 152 -8.74 -45.94 -8.69
CA SER A 152 -7.54 -46.62 -9.21
C SER A 152 -6.81 -47.40 -8.12
N VAL A 153 -6.58 -46.77 -6.96
CA VAL A 153 -5.91 -47.41 -5.82
C VAL A 153 -6.79 -48.50 -5.19
N GLU A 154 -8.11 -48.28 -5.07
CA GLU A 154 -9.05 -49.28 -4.55
C GLU A 154 -9.09 -50.54 -5.43
N ALA A 155 -9.04 -50.38 -6.75
CA ALA A 155 -9.05 -51.47 -7.72
C ALA A 155 -7.81 -52.38 -7.64
N MET A 156 -6.69 -51.90 -7.08
CA MET A 156 -5.48 -52.70 -6.91
C MET A 156 -5.74 -53.82 -5.89
N LYS A 157 -5.75 -55.07 -6.36
CA LYS A 157 -6.00 -56.22 -5.48
C LYS A 157 -4.78 -56.49 -4.62
N MET A 158 -4.99 -56.67 -3.32
CA MET A 158 -3.98 -57.22 -2.42
C MET A 158 -4.15 -58.75 -2.38
N GLY A 159 -3.05 -59.48 -2.23
CA GLY A 159 -3.07 -60.94 -2.13
C GLY A 159 -1.75 -61.57 -2.55
N GLU A 160 -1.78 -62.89 -2.80
CA GLU A 160 -0.59 -63.76 -2.96
C GLU A 160 0.44 -63.27 -3.98
N HIS A 161 0.02 -62.55 -5.02
CA HIS A 161 0.91 -61.98 -6.04
C HIS A 161 1.85 -60.88 -5.51
N TRP A 162 1.69 -60.41 -4.27
CA TRP A 162 2.62 -59.50 -3.60
C TRP A 162 3.65 -60.23 -2.73
N GLU A 163 3.51 -61.54 -2.53
CA GLU A 163 4.45 -62.37 -1.79
C GLU A 163 4.80 -61.75 -0.42
N GLU A 164 6.09 -61.62 -0.06
CA GLU A 164 6.50 -61.05 1.23
C GLU A 164 6.20 -59.55 1.38
N PHE A 165 5.82 -58.87 0.29
CA PHE A 165 5.51 -57.44 0.27
C PHE A 165 4.03 -57.15 0.46
N GLU A 166 3.15 -58.16 0.56
CA GLU A 166 1.70 -57.97 0.69
C GLU A 166 1.33 -57.03 1.84
N ALA A 167 1.93 -57.26 3.03
CA ALA A 167 1.64 -56.44 4.20
C ALA A 167 2.08 -54.99 4.02
N ASP A 168 3.18 -54.74 3.30
CA ASP A 168 3.69 -53.40 3.05
C ASP A 168 2.87 -52.67 1.98
N ALA A 169 2.52 -53.37 0.91
CA ALA A 169 1.62 -52.89 -0.14
C ALA A 169 0.24 -52.54 0.44
N ALA A 170 -0.33 -53.40 1.29
CA ALA A 170 -1.62 -53.16 1.92
C ALA A 170 -1.60 -51.94 2.84
N ARG A 171 -0.58 -51.82 3.71
CA ARG A 171 -0.41 -50.62 4.56
C ARG A 171 -0.25 -49.35 3.74
N THR A 172 0.55 -49.40 2.68
CA THR A 172 0.78 -48.24 1.79
C THR A 172 -0.51 -47.84 1.08
N LYS A 173 -1.26 -48.82 0.58
CA LYS A 173 -2.58 -48.62 -0.02
C LYS A 173 -3.54 -47.93 0.94
N ASP A 174 -3.64 -48.42 2.17
CA ASP A 174 -4.52 -47.83 3.18
C ASP A 174 -4.13 -46.38 3.51
N GLN A 175 -2.84 -46.11 3.72
CA GLN A 175 -2.32 -44.75 3.98
C GLN A 175 -2.62 -43.78 2.82
N VAL A 176 -2.43 -44.24 1.58
CA VAL A 176 -2.72 -43.46 0.38
C VAL A 176 -4.21 -43.17 0.26
N LEU A 177 -5.08 -44.17 0.47
CA LEU A 177 -6.53 -43.99 0.44
C LEU A 177 -7.00 -43.02 1.53
N ASP A 178 -6.47 -43.11 2.74
CA ASP A 178 -6.79 -42.19 3.82
C ASP A 178 -6.41 -40.75 3.46
N LYS A 179 -5.20 -40.54 2.91
CA LYS A 179 -4.73 -39.21 2.50
C LYS A 179 -5.52 -38.65 1.31
N LEU A 180 -5.86 -39.48 0.33
CA LEU A 180 -6.70 -39.08 -0.80
C LEU A 180 -8.11 -38.71 -0.37
N ARG A 181 -8.74 -39.52 0.48
CA ARG A 181 -10.10 -39.26 1.01
C ARG A 181 -10.14 -38.00 1.88
N ALA A 182 -9.14 -37.79 2.72
CA ALA A 182 -9.02 -36.57 3.53
C ALA A 182 -8.90 -35.31 2.64
N THR A 183 -8.05 -35.37 1.61
CA THR A 183 -7.88 -34.28 0.65
C THR A 183 -9.16 -34.03 -0.15
N LEU A 184 -9.83 -35.09 -0.61
CA LEU A 184 -11.11 -35.00 -1.32
C LEU A 184 -12.17 -34.31 -0.46
N ALA A 185 -12.32 -34.71 0.80
CA ALA A 185 -13.27 -34.09 1.71
C ALA A 185 -12.98 -32.60 1.92
N ALA A 186 -11.70 -32.23 2.09
CA ALA A 186 -11.29 -30.84 2.20
C ALA A 186 -11.61 -30.04 0.91
N ARG A 187 -11.36 -30.64 -0.26
CA ARG A 187 -11.61 -30.00 -1.55
C ARG A 187 -13.10 -29.83 -1.84
N GLN A 188 -13.92 -30.84 -1.58
CA GLN A 188 -15.38 -30.77 -1.72
C GLN A 188 -15.97 -29.72 -0.77
N LYS A 189 -15.50 -29.67 0.48
CA LYS A 189 -15.91 -28.63 1.42
C LYS A 189 -15.56 -27.24 0.90
N TYR A 190 -14.32 -27.03 0.45
CA TYR A 190 -13.90 -25.75 -0.14
C TYR A 190 -14.78 -25.36 -1.34
N GLU A 191 -15.04 -26.27 -2.27
CA GLU A 191 -15.88 -26.00 -3.44
C GLU A 191 -17.33 -25.67 -3.07
N THR A 192 -17.89 -26.36 -2.06
CA THR A 192 -19.23 -26.09 -1.53
C THR A 192 -19.30 -24.71 -0.88
N GLU A 193 -18.32 -24.36 -0.03
CA GLU A 193 -18.20 -23.05 0.61
C GLU A 193 -18.06 -21.92 -0.42
N GLN A 194 -17.28 -22.13 -1.49
CA GLN A 194 -17.17 -21.16 -2.58
C GLN A 194 -18.50 -20.99 -3.33
N ALA A 195 -19.22 -22.08 -3.61
CA ALA A 195 -20.52 -22.02 -4.27
C ALA A 195 -21.56 -21.29 -3.39
N GLU A 196 -21.59 -21.58 -2.09
CA GLU A 196 -22.45 -20.88 -1.13
C GLU A 196 -22.11 -19.40 -1.04
N LEU A 197 -20.82 -19.04 -1.01
CA LEU A 197 -20.38 -17.65 -0.98
C LEU A 197 -20.85 -16.88 -2.23
N VAL A 198 -20.78 -17.50 -3.41
CA VAL A 198 -21.29 -16.90 -4.66
C VAL A 198 -22.81 -16.72 -4.59
N ARG A 199 -23.56 -17.73 -4.09
CA ARG A 199 -25.03 -17.62 -3.94
C ARG A 199 -25.40 -16.51 -2.94
N LEU A 200 -24.71 -16.44 -1.82
CA LEU A 200 -24.95 -15.41 -0.80
C LEU A 200 -24.67 -14.02 -1.36
N ARG A 201 -23.57 -13.83 -2.10
CA ARG A 201 -23.28 -12.56 -2.79
C ARG A 201 -24.39 -12.18 -3.77
N ALA A 202 -24.81 -13.11 -4.62
CA ALA A 202 -25.91 -12.87 -5.57
C ALA A 202 -27.23 -12.53 -4.85
N GLU A 203 -27.55 -13.20 -3.74
CA GLU A 203 -28.74 -12.89 -2.95
C GLU A 203 -28.66 -11.52 -2.29
N THR A 204 -27.53 -11.18 -1.67
CA THR A 204 -27.33 -9.85 -1.06
C THR A 204 -27.40 -8.72 -2.09
N GLU A 205 -26.86 -8.92 -3.28
CA GLU A 205 -26.94 -7.95 -4.38
C GLU A 205 -28.38 -7.80 -4.88
N ALA A 206 -29.11 -8.91 -5.03
CA ALA A 206 -30.52 -8.89 -5.41
C ALA A 206 -31.40 -8.21 -4.34
N GLN A 207 -31.14 -8.45 -3.05
CA GLN A 207 -31.83 -7.78 -1.94
C GLN A 207 -31.53 -6.27 -1.94
N ALA A 208 -30.27 -5.87 -2.06
CA ALA A 208 -29.89 -4.46 -2.15
C ALA A 208 -30.53 -3.78 -3.36
N GLN A 209 -30.68 -4.48 -4.49
CA GLN A 209 -31.40 -3.96 -5.65
C GLN A 209 -32.88 -3.78 -5.37
N ARG A 210 -33.55 -4.77 -4.77
CA ARG A 210 -34.97 -4.66 -4.36
C ARG A 210 -35.19 -3.52 -3.38
N GLU A 211 -34.28 -3.31 -2.43
CA GLU A 211 -34.36 -2.19 -1.49
C GLU A 211 -34.19 -0.83 -2.18
N ARG A 212 -33.24 -0.72 -3.12
CA ARG A 212 -33.09 0.47 -3.96
C ARG A 212 -34.35 0.74 -4.78
N ASP A 213 -34.88 -0.27 -5.45
CA ASP A 213 -36.08 -0.16 -6.27
C ASP A 213 -37.30 0.20 -5.40
N ALA A 214 -37.45 -0.40 -4.22
CA ALA A 214 -38.50 -0.06 -3.26
C ALA A 214 -38.35 1.35 -2.70
N LYS A 215 -37.12 1.81 -2.43
CA LYS A 215 -36.86 3.19 -2.00
C LYS A 215 -37.22 4.18 -3.11
N ILE A 216 -36.81 3.92 -4.34
CA ILE A 216 -37.17 4.73 -5.50
C ILE A 216 -38.69 4.78 -5.67
N ALA A 217 -39.38 3.64 -5.54
CA ALA A 217 -40.84 3.57 -5.62
C ALA A 217 -41.52 4.39 -4.51
N ARG A 218 -41.06 4.28 -3.27
CA ARG A 218 -41.57 5.08 -2.14
C ARG A 218 -41.31 6.57 -2.32
N GLU A 219 -40.11 6.95 -2.76
CA GLU A 219 -39.77 8.35 -3.04
C GLU A 219 -40.60 8.92 -4.19
N ALA A 220 -40.89 8.11 -5.22
CA ALA A 220 -41.77 8.49 -6.32
C ALA A 220 -43.22 8.66 -5.85
N GLU A 221 -43.74 7.74 -5.03
CA GLU A 221 -45.08 7.82 -4.44
C GLU A 221 -45.22 9.03 -3.51
N GLU A 222 -44.23 9.26 -2.63
CA GLU A 222 -44.23 10.41 -1.73
C GLU A 222 -44.12 11.73 -2.51
N ARG A 223 -43.28 11.78 -3.55
CA ARG A 223 -43.19 12.96 -4.43
C ARG A 223 -44.52 13.21 -5.14
N ALA A 224 -45.15 12.18 -5.69
CA ALA A 224 -46.46 12.30 -6.34
C ALA A 224 -47.52 12.79 -5.34
N ARG A 225 -47.52 12.29 -4.11
CA ARG A 225 -48.42 12.75 -3.05
C ARG A 225 -48.15 14.20 -2.65
N ARG A 226 -46.89 14.59 -2.44
CA ARG A 226 -46.52 15.98 -2.12
C ARG A 226 -46.88 16.93 -3.25
N GLU A 227 -46.65 16.55 -4.50
CA GLU A 227 -47.06 17.35 -5.67
C GLU A 227 -48.60 17.47 -5.75
N ALA A 228 -49.33 16.39 -5.48
CA ALA A 228 -50.80 16.42 -5.43
C ALA A 228 -51.33 17.30 -4.29
N GLU A 229 -50.77 17.18 -3.08
CA GLU A 229 -51.12 18.02 -1.93
C GLU A 229 -50.76 19.49 -2.17
N GLN A 230 -49.61 19.80 -2.76
CA GLN A 230 -49.23 21.16 -3.15
C GLN A 230 -50.16 21.75 -4.20
N ARG A 231 -50.54 20.98 -5.23
CA ARG A 231 -51.52 21.42 -6.24
C ARG A 231 -52.89 21.67 -5.61
N ALA A 232 -53.35 20.77 -4.75
CA ALA A 232 -54.61 20.94 -4.04
C ALA A 232 -54.59 22.17 -3.11
N GLN A 233 -53.48 22.41 -2.41
CA GLN A 233 -53.32 23.59 -1.57
C GLN A 233 -53.26 24.88 -2.41
N ALA A 234 -52.52 24.89 -3.51
CA ALA A 234 -52.47 26.03 -4.43
C ALA A 234 -53.85 26.34 -5.03
N GLU A 235 -54.65 25.32 -5.34
CA GLU A 235 -56.03 25.48 -5.82
C GLU A 235 -56.94 26.06 -4.73
N ARG A 236 -56.81 25.59 -3.48
CA ARG A 236 -57.53 26.15 -2.32
C ARG A 236 -57.15 27.60 -2.06
N ASP A 237 -55.87 27.93 -2.07
CA ASP A 237 -55.38 29.30 -1.85
C ASP A 237 -55.85 30.22 -2.98
N ALA A 238 -55.83 29.74 -4.23
CA ALA A 238 -56.39 30.48 -5.37
C ALA A 238 -57.90 30.69 -5.25
N ALA A 239 -58.66 29.67 -4.80
CA ALA A 239 -60.09 29.79 -4.55
C ALA A 239 -60.39 30.79 -3.41
N ALA A 240 -59.67 30.70 -2.28
CA ALA A 240 -59.80 31.61 -1.15
C ALA A 240 -59.47 33.06 -1.54
N LYS A 241 -58.43 33.27 -2.38
CA LYS A 241 -58.09 34.59 -2.91
C LYS A 241 -59.21 35.15 -3.79
N ARG A 242 -59.79 34.34 -4.67
CA ARG A 242 -60.94 34.76 -5.51
C ARG A 242 -62.16 35.12 -4.67
N GLU A 243 -62.45 34.34 -3.63
CA GLU A 243 -63.55 34.61 -2.71
C GLU A 243 -63.32 35.91 -1.93
N ALA A 244 -62.11 36.14 -1.42
CA ALA A 244 -61.73 37.37 -0.73
C ALA A 244 -61.80 38.60 -1.65
N GLU A 245 -61.34 38.49 -2.90
CA GLU A 245 -61.43 39.55 -3.90
C GLU A 245 -62.89 39.86 -4.28
N ALA A 246 -63.73 38.84 -4.43
CA ALA A 246 -65.17 38.99 -4.69
C ALA A 246 -65.89 39.68 -3.52
N LYS A 247 -65.57 39.29 -2.27
CA LYS A 247 -66.13 39.90 -1.07
C LYS A 247 -65.70 41.36 -0.92
N ALA A 248 -64.41 41.66 -1.12
CA ALA A 248 -63.92 43.04 -1.10
C ALA A 248 -64.54 43.90 -2.22
N ALA A 249 -64.84 43.32 -3.38
CA ALA A 249 -65.57 44.01 -4.44
C ALA A 249 -67.04 44.27 -4.07
N ALA A 250 -67.71 43.32 -3.41
CA ALA A 250 -69.07 43.49 -2.90
C ALA A 250 -69.14 44.57 -1.81
N ASP A 251 -68.23 44.53 -0.84
CA ASP A 251 -68.16 45.51 0.26
C ASP A 251 -67.93 46.94 -0.27
N ARG A 252 -67.06 47.11 -1.27
CA ARG A 252 -66.86 48.41 -1.96
C ARG A 252 -68.14 48.91 -2.60
N ARG A 253 -68.89 48.03 -3.25
CA ARG A 253 -70.14 48.37 -3.94
C ARG A 253 -71.25 48.74 -2.96
N GLU A 254 -71.31 48.08 -1.81
CA GLU A 254 -72.23 48.44 -0.73
C GLU A 254 -71.89 49.80 -0.12
N LEU A 255 -70.60 50.09 0.07
CA LEU A 255 -70.15 51.38 0.59
C LEU A 255 -70.50 52.54 -0.37
N GLU A 256 -70.30 52.31 -1.68
CA GLU A 256 -70.58 53.29 -2.73
C GLU A 256 -72.10 53.59 -2.84
N LEU A 257 -72.95 52.57 -2.70
CA LEU A 257 -74.40 52.74 -2.64
C LEU A 257 -74.86 53.53 -1.40
N LYS A 258 -74.23 53.32 -0.24
CA LYS A 258 -74.53 54.09 0.99
C LYS A 258 -74.14 55.57 0.85
N LEU A 259 -72.98 55.84 0.27
CA LEU A 259 -72.52 57.21 -0.01
C LEU A 259 -73.45 57.94 -0.99
N ALA A 260 -73.96 57.25 -2.01
CA ALA A 260 -74.92 57.83 -2.96
C ALA A 260 -76.27 58.15 -2.30
N ALA A 261 -76.76 57.30 -1.39
CA ALA A 261 -77.99 57.54 -0.65
C ALA A 261 -77.89 58.76 0.30
N GLU A 262 -76.77 58.89 1.03
CA GLU A 262 -76.54 60.01 1.95
C GLU A 262 -76.43 61.37 1.21
N GLN A 263 -75.86 61.38 0.01
CA GLN A 263 -75.78 62.59 -0.81
C GLN A 263 -77.16 63.06 -1.32
N SER A 264 -78.07 62.13 -1.59
CA SER A 264 -79.44 62.44 -2.04
C SER A 264 -80.30 63.05 -0.92
N GLU A 265 -80.13 62.61 0.34
CA GLU A 265 -80.86 63.18 1.48
C GLU A 265 -80.37 64.60 1.83
N ARG A 266 -79.06 64.85 1.75
CA ARG A 266 -78.50 66.19 2.01
C ARG A 266 -78.95 67.23 0.98
N ALA A 267 -79.11 66.85 -0.29
CA ALA A 267 -79.61 67.74 -1.34
C ALA A 267 -81.10 68.13 -1.13
N ALA A 268 -81.93 67.21 -0.62
CA ALA A 268 -83.34 67.48 -0.32
C ALA A 268 -83.53 68.39 0.91
N ALA A 269 -82.64 68.28 1.91
CA ALA A 269 -82.68 69.11 3.11
C ALA A 269 -82.25 70.58 2.87
N GLN A 270 -81.42 70.84 1.86
CA GLN A 270 -80.97 72.19 1.51
C GLN A 270 -82.08 73.00 0.82
N ALA A 271 -82.84 72.38 -0.09
CA ALA A 271 -83.93 73.04 -0.84
C ALA A 271 -85.13 73.48 0.03
N ALA A 272 -85.31 72.88 1.21
CA ALA A 272 -86.36 73.25 2.15
C ALA A 272 -86.01 74.47 3.03
N ARG A 273 -84.71 74.82 3.16
CA ARG A 273 -84.24 75.92 4.02
C ARG A 273 -84.29 77.28 3.31
N ASP A 274 -84.06 77.32 2.00
CA ASP A 274 -84.00 78.56 1.23
C ASP A 274 -85.37 79.27 1.06
N LYS A 275 -86.49 78.56 1.25
CA LYS A 275 -87.85 79.11 1.10
C LYS A 275 -88.38 79.83 2.35
N ILE A 276 -87.78 79.60 3.52
CA ILE A 276 -88.19 80.21 4.80
C ILE A 276 -87.39 81.50 5.06
N GLU A 277 -86.23 81.67 4.43
CA GLU A 277 -85.30 82.76 4.71
C GLU A 277 -85.63 84.08 3.95
N SER A 278 -86.43 84.04 2.89
CA SER A 278 -86.79 85.24 2.10
C SER A 278 -87.88 86.10 2.73
N GLU A 279 -88.71 85.54 3.63
CA GLU A 279 -89.83 86.25 4.26
C GLU A 279 -89.45 86.95 5.58
N GLN A 280 -88.37 86.51 6.25
CA GLN A 280 -87.91 87.12 7.50
C GLN A 280 -86.94 88.31 7.30
N ARG A 281 -86.33 88.46 6.12
CA ARG A 281 -85.34 89.53 5.84
C ARG A 281 -85.94 90.93 5.61
N ALA A 282 -87.25 91.05 5.35
CA ALA A 282 -87.89 92.34 5.06
C ALA A 282 -88.35 93.13 6.30
N ALA A 283 -88.54 92.47 7.46
CA ALA A 283 -89.02 93.10 8.69
C ALA A 283 -87.88 93.56 9.63
N GLN A 284 -86.69 92.94 9.52
CA GLN A 284 -85.54 93.22 10.39
C GLN A 284 -84.77 94.49 9.99
N GLN A 285 -84.85 94.92 8.73
CA GLN A 285 -84.04 96.03 8.19
C GLN A 285 -84.40 97.42 8.73
N LYS A 286 -85.64 97.67 9.20
CA LYS A 286 -86.05 99.00 9.70
C LYS A 286 -85.66 99.30 11.16
N ILE A 287 -85.39 98.27 11.96
CA ILE A 287 -84.97 98.41 13.37
C ILE A 287 -83.44 98.45 13.48
N GLU A 288 -82.75 97.82 12.53
CA GLU A 288 -81.30 97.83 12.47
C GLU A 288 -80.70 99.17 11.98
N ASP A 289 -81.39 99.99 11.20
CA ASP A 289 -80.79 101.23 10.65
C ASP A 289 -80.63 102.38 11.66
N GLU A 290 -81.46 102.44 12.70
CA GLU A 290 -81.35 103.42 13.79
C GLU A 290 -80.37 102.98 14.89
N GLN A 291 -80.17 101.67 15.03
CA GLN A 291 -79.10 101.09 15.86
C GLN A 291 -77.76 101.07 15.12
N ARG A 292 -77.75 100.94 13.79
CA ARG A 292 -76.56 101.00 12.93
C ARG A 292 -75.91 102.40 12.89
N HIS A 293 -76.62 103.51 13.14
CA HIS A 293 -75.95 104.83 13.17
C HIS A 293 -75.24 105.12 14.51
N LYS A 294 -75.79 104.67 15.64
CA LYS A 294 -75.14 104.74 16.96
C LYS A 294 -74.11 103.63 17.18
N GLN A 295 -74.29 102.47 16.55
CA GLN A 295 -73.27 101.44 16.45
C GLN A 295 -72.21 101.78 15.40
N ALA A 296 -72.47 102.49 14.29
CA ALA A 296 -71.42 102.86 13.32
C ALA A 296 -70.37 103.85 13.86
N MET A 297 -70.70 104.69 14.84
CA MET A 297 -69.69 105.52 15.53
C MET A 297 -68.88 104.71 16.56
N ALA A 298 -69.46 103.65 17.13
CA ALA A 298 -68.75 102.70 18.01
C ALA A 298 -68.02 101.58 17.23
N GLN A 299 -68.47 101.25 16.02
CA GLN A 299 -67.90 100.28 15.09
C GLN A 299 -66.82 100.92 14.23
N ALA A 300 -66.84 102.24 13.98
CA ALA A 300 -65.68 102.95 13.42
C ALA A 300 -64.52 103.07 14.44
N GLU A 301 -64.80 103.03 15.75
CA GLU A 301 -63.78 102.95 16.81
C GLU A 301 -63.36 101.49 17.07
N ALA A 302 -64.28 100.51 16.99
CA ALA A 302 -63.97 99.09 17.10
C ALA A 302 -63.27 98.50 15.85
N ASP A 303 -63.54 99.01 14.64
CA ASP A 303 -62.83 98.61 13.41
C ASP A 303 -61.47 99.32 13.27
N ARG A 304 -61.23 100.45 13.98
CA ARG A 304 -59.87 100.98 14.19
C ARG A 304 -59.06 100.08 15.12
N VAL A 305 -59.66 99.58 16.21
CA VAL A 305 -59.00 98.67 17.15
C VAL A 305 -58.84 97.24 16.60
N ALA A 306 -59.75 96.75 15.75
CA ALA A 306 -59.64 95.42 15.13
C ALA A 306 -58.78 95.39 13.85
N ALA A 307 -58.54 96.54 13.21
CA ALA A 307 -57.49 96.71 12.20
C ALA A 307 -56.11 96.90 12.86
N GLU A 308 -56.01 97.60 14.00
CA GLU A 308 -54.80 97.63 14.83
C GLU A 308 -54.46 96.25 15.41
N GLN A 309 -55.42 95.46 15.90
CA GLN A 309 -55.13 94.12 16.45
C GLN A 309 -54.76 93.07 15.38
N ARG A 310 -55.25 93.19 14.14
CA ARG A 310 -54.84 92.30 13.04
C ARG A 310 -53.48 92.68 12.46
N ALA A 311 -53.15 93.98 12.41
CA ALA A 311 -51.80 94.45 12.11
C ALA A 311 -50.80 94.15 13.24
N GLU A 312 -51.22 94.20 14.51
CA GLU A 312 -50.42 93.84 15.70
C GLU A 312 -50.20 92.33 15.80
N GLN A 313 -51.16 91.47 15.45
CA GLN A 313 -50.97 90.00 15.51
C GLN A 313 -50.07 89.48 14.38
N GLU A 314 -50.14 90.05 13.17
CA GLU A 314 -49.18 89.76 12.08
C GLU A 314 -47.80 90.39 12.34
N ARG A 315 -47.73 91.53 13.05
CA ARG A 315 -46.49 92.05 13.62
C ARG A 315 -45.94 91.12 14.70
N ILE A 316 -46.73 90.61 15.63
CA ILE A 316 -46.28 89.72 16.70
C ILE A 316 -45.81 88.37 16.15
N ASP A 317 -46.44 87.81 15.13
CA ASP A 317 -46.00 86.54 14.54
C ASP A 317 -44.84 86.68 13.53
N SER A 318 -44.62 87.87 12.96
CA SER A 318 -43.40 88.18 12.19
C SER A 318 -42.25 88.65 13.09
N GLU A 319 -42.51 89.40 14.16
CA GLU A 319 -41.58 89.74 15.25
C GLU A 319 -41.21 88.51 16.08
N ARG A 320 -42.10 87.52 16.29
CA ARG A 320 -41.74 86.28 16.98
C ARG A 320 -40.90 85.35 16.10
N ARG A 321 -41.15 85.29 14.80
CA ARG A 321 -40.29 84.56 13.85
C ARG A 321 -38.97 85.28 13.59
N GLN A 322 -38.95 86.62 13.57
CA GLN A 322 -37.72 87.42 13.55
C GLN A 322 -37.02 87.45 14.91
N ALA A 323 -37.71 87.34 16.04
CA ALA A 323 -37.13 87.23 17.38
C ALA A 323 -36.59 85.83 17.64
N GLU A 324 -37.24 84.74 17.24
CA GLU A 324 -36.68 83.39 17.34
C GLU A 324 -35.48 83.20 16.36
N ALA A 325 -35.50 83.84 15.18
CA ALA A 325 -34.37 83.85 14.25
C ALA A 325 -33.24 84.81 14.68
N ALA A 326 -33.55 85.99 15.24
CA ALA A 326 -32.59 86.93 15.80
C ALA A 326 -32.10 86.53 17.19
N GLU A 327 -32.84 85.71 17.95
CA GLU A 327 -32.42 85.07 19.20
C GLU A 327 -31.56 83.85 18.89
N ARG A 328 -31.85 83.05 17.86
CA ARG A 328 -30.89 82.05 17.35
C ARG A 328 -29.62 82.69 16.77
N ALA A 329 -29.74 83.81 16.05
CA ALA A 329 -28.60 84.56 15.56
C ALA A 329 -27.86 85.29 16.70
N ARG A 330 -28.56 85.89 17.68
CA ARG A 330 -27.96 86.44 18.90
C ARG A 330 -27.34 85.36 19.76
N LEU A 331 -27.91 84.17 19.91
CA LEU A 331 -27.32 83.07 20.68
C LEU A 331 -26.11 82.48 19.95
N ALA A 332 -26.09 82.49 18.61
CA ALA A 332 -24.91 82.13 17.82
C ALA A 332 -23.83 83.23 17.83
N GLU A 333 -24.22 84.52 17.84
CA GLU A 333 -23.33 85.67 17.99
C GLU A 333 -22.82 85.77 19.43
N ILE A 334 -23.66 85.54 20.44
CA ILE A 334 -23.33 85.39 21.86
C ILE A 334 -22.48 84.14 22.06
N ALA A 335 -22.67 83.04 21.33
CA ALA A 335 -21.77 81.89 21.41
C ALA A 335 -20.41 82.17 20.76
N ARG A 336 -20.33 82.95 19.67
CA ARG A 336 -19.05 83.39 19.09
C ARG A 336 -18.37 84.49 19.91
N ALA A 337 -19.14 85.41 20.46
CA ALA A 337 -18.69 86.49 21.35
C ALA A 337 -18.35 85.95 22.74
N ASN A 338 -19.03 84.93 23.26
CA ASN A 338 -18.65 84.19 24.47
C ASN A 338 -17.47 83.28 24.18
N ALA A 339 -17.33 82.66 23.02
CA ALA A 339 -16.10 81.93 22.69
C ALA A 339 -14.89 82.87 22.56
N ALA A 340 -15.07 84.07 22.00
CA ALA A 340 -14.05 85.12 21.95
C ALA A 340 -13.82 85.78 23.34
N ALA A 341 -14.87 86.00 24.12
CA ALA A 341 -14.81 86.53 25.47
C ALA A 341 -14.32 85.52 26.49
N ASP A 342 -14.50 84.21 26.28
CA ASP A 342 -13.96 83.14 27.11
C ASP A 342 -12.46 82.99 26.87
N GLU A 343 -11.99 83.22 25.64
CA GLU A 343 -10.55 83.29 25.33
C GLU A 343 -9.92 84.57 25.91
N ILE A 344 -10.61 85.72 25.83
CA ILE A 344 -10.21 86.97 26.49
C ILE A 344 -10.28 86.85 28.03
N ASN A 345 -11.30 86.19 28.58
CA ASN A 345 -11.49 85.94 30.00
C ASN A 345 -10.49 84.91 30.52
N ARG A 346 -10.06 83.92 29.72
CA ARG A 346 -8.94 83.05 30.08
C ARG A 346 -7.64 83.84 30.20
N GLN A 347 -7.37 84.72 29.23
CA GLN A 347 -6.22 85.63 29.28
C GLN A 347 -6.33 86.71 30.37
N ALA A 348 -7.53 87.11 30.77
CA ALA A 348 -7.79 88.03 31.88
C ALA A 348 -7.72 87.32 33.24
N ALA A 349 -8.23 86.10 33.37
CA ALA A 349 -8.13 85.26 34.55
C ALA A 349 -6.67 84.85 34.84
N ALA A 350 -5.87 84.61 33.80
CA ALA A 350 -4.43 84.42 33.96
C ALA A 350 -3.74 85.70 34.51
N ARG A 351 -4.18 86.89 34.10
CA ARG A 351 -3.69 88.17 34.62
C ARG A 351 -4.19 88.48 36.04
N GLU A 352 -5.42 88.15 36.37
CA GLU A 352 -5.99 88.32 37.72
C GLU A 352 -5.44 87.28 38.70
N ALA A 353 -5.15 86.05 38.27
CA ALA A 353 -4.46 85.05 39.09
C ALA A 353 -3.03 85.53 39.43
N ASP A 354 -2.31 86.13 38.47
CA ASP A 354 -1.00 86.74 38.71
C ASP A 354 -1.09 87.95 39.65
N LYS A 355 -2.09 88.83 39.49
CA LYS A 355 -2.35 89.93 40.45
C LYS A 355 -2.72 89.44 41.84
N ALA A 356 -3.55 88.40 41.95
CA ALA A 356 -3.94 87.82 43.23
C ALA A 356 -2.74 87.16 43.92
N HIS A 357 -1.87 86.48 43.16
CA HIS A 357 -0.62 85.93 43.67
C HIS A 357 0.27 87.04 44.24
N LYS A 358 0.47 88.12 43.45
CA LYS A 358 1.24 89.30 43.88
C LYS A 358 0.62 89.99 45.09
N ALA A 359 -0.70 90.17 45.11
CA ALA A 359 -1.42 90.77 46.22
C ALA A 359 -1.33 89.93 47.50
N LYS A 360 -1.39 88.59 47.38
CA LYS A 360 -1.23 87.68 48.52
C LYS A 360 0.17 87.79 49.11
N ILE A 361 1.20 87.79 48.27
CA ILE A 361 2.60 87.94 48.71
C ILE A 361 2.83 89.33 49.33
N ASN A 362 2.29 90.38 48.72
CA ASN A 362 2.36 91.74 49.26
C ASN A 362 1.61 91.91 50.58
N ARG A 363 0.48 91.22 50.75
CA ARG A 363 -0.28 91.24 52.00
C ARG A 363 0.42 90.43 53.08
N ALA A 364 1.03 89.30 52.74
CA ALA A 364 1.89 88.58 53.67
C ALA A 364 3.09 89.44 54.11
N ALA A 365 3.69 90.21 53.20
CA ALA A 365 4.73 91.18 53.53
C ALA A 365 4.20 92.32 54.42
N LEU A 366 3.00 92.85 54.12
CA LEU A 366 2.32 93.86 54.95
C LEU A 366 2.06 93.32 56.37
N ASP A 367 1.49 92.13 56.49
CA ASP A 367 1.17 91.50 57.77
C ASP A 367 2.45 91.22 58.56
N ALA A 368 3.55 90.85 57.90
CA ALA A 368 4.86 90.73 58.53
C ALA A 368 5.40 92.09 59.04
N PHE A 369 5.21 93.19 58.30
CA PHE A 369 5.56 94.52 58.77
C PHE A 369 4.72 94.96 59.98
N ILE A 370 3.42 94.67 59.97
CA ILE A 370 2.51 94.96 61.09
C ILE A 370 2.88 94.12 62.32
N ALA A 371 3.15 92.83 62.15
CA ALA A 371 3.64 91.96 63.22
C ALA A 371 4.98 92.43 63.80
N GLY A 372 5.83 93.06 62.97
CA GLY A 372 7.05 93.76 63.38
C GLY A 372 6.83 95.11 64.09
N GLY A 373 5.58 95.49 64.39
CA GLY A 373 5.22 96.71 65.12
C GLY A 373 5.00 97.94 64.24
N MET A 374 4.98 97.81 62.92
CA MET A 374 4.78 98.94 62.02
C MET A 374 3.29 99.32 61.94
N PRO A 375 2.92 100.60 62.13
CA PRO A 375 1.55 101.07 61.91
C PRO A 375 1.09 100.78 60.48
N VAL A 376 -0.18 100.37 60.34
CA VAL A 376 -0.76 99.84 59.10
C VAL A 376 -0.53 100.74 57.88
N GLU A 377 -0.70 102.06 58.03
CA GLU A 377 -0.54 103.00 56.91
C GLU A 377 0.91 103.11 56.44
N CYS A 378 1.88 103.10 57.37
CA CYS A 378 3.30 103.07 57.03
C CYS A 378 3.72 101.75 56.37
N ALA A 379 3.19 100.62 56.87
CA ALA A 379 3.45 99.31 56.28
C ALA A 379 2.98 99.22 54.83
N LYS A 380 1.78 99.75 54.52
CA LYS A 380 1.27 99.83 53.14
C LYS A 380 2.20 100.64 52.24
N GLN A 381 2.70 101.76 52.75
CA GLN A 381 3.61 102.64 52.00
C GLN A 381 4.97 101.96 51.75
N ALA A 382 5.51 101.24 52.73
CA ALA A 382 6.74 100.46 52.58
C ALA A 382 6.61 99.36 51.52
N VAL A 383 5.57 98.52 51.59
CA VAL A 383 5.32 97.47 50.58
C VAL A 383 5.19 98.08 49.17
N THR A 384 4.52 99.23 49.06
CA THR A 384 4.36 99.94 47.78
C THR A 384 5.69 100.41 47.20
N LEU A 385 6.55 101.02 48.02
CA LEU A 385 7.86 101.51 47.57
C LEU A 385 8.80 100.37 47.17
N ILE A 386 8.75 99.24 47.88
CA ILE A 386 9.55 98.04 47.57
C ILE A 386 9.07 97.37 46.27
N ALA A 387 7.75 97.19 46.11
CA ALA A 387 7.18 96.64 44.88
C ALA A 387 7.50 97.50 43.65
N GLN A 388 7.61 98.82 43.82
CA GLN A 388 8.02 99.78 42.78
C GLN A 388 9.54 99.86 42.58
N ARG A 389 10.36 99.10 43.34
CA ARG A 389 11.84 99.17 43.35
C ARG A 389 12.40 100.58 43.63
N LYS A 390 11.65 101.41 44.35
CA LYS A 390 12.10 102.76 44.77
C LYS A 390 13.01 102.72 46.00
N ILE A 391 13.05 101.59 46.71
CA ILE A 391 14.01 101.32 47.79
C ILE A 391 15.10 100.40 47.22
N PRO A 392 16.34 100.86 47.04
CA PRO A 392 17.42 100.04 46.51
C PRO A 392 17.81 98.92 47.49
N ALA A 393 18.38 97.83 46.95
CA ALA A 393 18.87 96.66 47.69
C ALA A 393 17.82 95.83 48.48
N ILE A 394 16.52 96.02 48.21
CA ILE A 394 15.44 95.18 48.75
C ILE A 394 14.38 94.91 47.67
N ALA A 395 13.84 93.70 47.59
CA ALA A 395 12.82 93.32 46.58
C ALA A 395 11.87 92.24 47.12
N ILE A 396 10.62 92.25 46.61
CA ILE A 396 9.63 91.19 46.88
C ILE A 396 9.68 90.20 45.72
N THR A 397 9.93 88.93 46.03
CA THR A 397 9.88 87.83 45.06
C THR A 397 8.44 87.32 44.96
N TYR A 398 7.89 87.31 43.75
CA TYR A 398 6.51 86.94 43.47
C TYR A 398 6.37 85.56 42.87
#